data_AF-A0A941WF63-F1
#
_entry.id   AF-A0A941WF63-F1
#
_cell.length_a   1.000
_cell.length_b   1.000
_cell.length_c   1.000
_cell.angle_alpha   90.00
_cell.angle_beta   90.00
_cell.angle_gamma   90.00
#
_symmetry.space_group_name_H-M   'P 1'
#
loop_
_entity.id
_entity.type
_entity.pdbx_description
1 polymer ?
#
loop_
_entity_poly.entity_id
_entity_poly.type
_entity_poly.pdbx_seq_one_letter_code
_entity_poly.pdbx_strand_id
1 'polypeptide(L)'
;MSTTVKSEQKEKATRTSNKEIATFIGELFSFNSSLKLFHWSVTGTGSYAKHMALDEAIASLLDVIDRITETTFALVGDLQIAIPETKTPKDIVKHASDFYNYVEKHRDLFPEAFSQSIIDDYQEAIQQLLYRLVRLQ
;
A
#
# COMPACT_ATOMS: atom_id res chain seq x y z
N MET A 1 -6.17 15.21 -39.82
CA MET A 1 -6.77 15.54 -38.51
C MET A 1 -6.98 14.33 -37.57
N SER A 2 -6.62 13.09 -37.94
CA SER A 2 -6.94 11.89 -37.12
C SER A 2 -5.80 11.41 -36.19
N THR A 3 -4.55 11.75 -36.49
CA THR A 3 -3.37 11.33 -35.70
C THR A 3 -3.17 12.14 -34.43
N THR A 4 -3.36 13.46 -34.47
CA THR A 4 -3.16 14.37 -33.33
C THR A 4 -4.16 14.12 -32.20
N VAL A 5 -5.42 13.84 -32.53
CA VAL A 5 -6.47 13.55 -31.53
C VAL A 5 -6.20 12.20 -30.82
N LYS A 6 -5.68 11.20 -31.54
CA LYS A 6 -5.32 9.90 -30.95
C LYS A 6 -4.09 9.99 -30.02
N SER A 7 -3.10 10.82 -30.35
CA SER A 7 -1.94 11.03 -29.47
C SER A 7 -2.31 11.78 -28.18
N GLU A 8 -3.16 12.82 -28.29
CA GLU A 8 -3.64 13.58 -27.11
C GLU A 8 -4.48 12.72 -26.17
N GLN A 9 -5.34 11.84 -26.70
CA GLN A 9 -6.13 10.91 -25.90
C GLN A 9 -5.25 9.86 -25.20
N LYS A 10 -4.25 9.31 -25.88
CA LYS A 10 -3.29 8.36 -25.30
C LYS A 10 -2.47 9.00 -24.18
N GLU A 11 -1.96 10.20 -24.42
CA GLU A 11 -1.19 10.95 -23.42
C GLU A 11 -2.03 11.31 -22.19
N LYS A 12 -3.29 11.72 -22.39
CA LYS A 12 -4.23 11.98 -21.29
C LYS A 12 -4.52 10.70 -20.48
N ALA A 13 -4.71 9.56 -21.14
CA ALA A 13 -4.94 8.28 -20.46
C ALA A 13 -3.71 7.85 -19.63
N THR A 14 -2.50 7.98 -20.19
CA THR A 14 -1.25 7.70 -19.46
C THR A 14 -1.07 8.64 -18.26
N ARG A 15 -1.34 9.95 -18.41
CA ARG A 15 -1.26 10.90 -17.28
C ARG A 15 -2.28 10.60 -16.18
N THR A 16 -3.49 10.18 -16.52
CA THR A 16 -4.50 9.75 -15.53
C THR A 16 -4.02 8.51 -14.77
N SER A 17 -3.49 7.51 -15.48
CA SER A 17 -2.96 6.28 -14.87
C SER A 17 -1.78 6.57 -13.93
N ASN A 18 -0.82 7.43 -14.32
CA ASN A 18 0.29 7.81 -13.45
C ASN A 18 -0.17 8.53 -12.17
N LYS A 19 -1.24 9.32 -12.24
CA LYS A 19 -1.82 9.96 -11.06
C LYS A 19 -2.47 8.95 -10.12
N GLU A 20 -3.16 7.96 -10.66
CA GLU A 20 -3.78 6.88 -9.87
C GLU A 20 -2.72 6.02 -9.19
N ILE A 21 -1.65 5.66 -9.91
CA ILE A 21 -0.48 4.96 -9.38
C ILE A 21 0.18 5.77 -8.25
N ALA A 22 0.45 7.07 -8.46
CA ALA A 22 1.05 7.92 -7.44
C ALA A 22 0.18 8.04 -6.19
N THR A 23 -1.14 8.12 -6.38
CA THR A 23 -2.12 8.13 -5.27
C THR A 23 -2.08 6.81 -4.51
N PHE A 24 -2.09 5.68 -5.23
CA PHE A 24 -2.04 4.36 -4.63
C PHE A 24 -0.77 4.16 -3.79
N ILE A 25 0.41 4.51 -4.32
CA ILE A 25 1.67 4.43 -3.57
C ILE A 25 1.62 5.32 -2.30
N GLY A 26 1.07 6.54 -2.41
CA GLY A 26 0.84 7.40 -1.26
C GLY A 26 -0.03 6.75 -0.17
N GLU A 27 -1.07 6.03 -0.57
CA GLU A 27 -1.93 5.27 0.35
C GLU A 27 -1.20 4.09 1.00
N LEU A 28 -0.28 3.40 0.31
CA LEU A 28 0.54 2.35 0.92
C LEU A 28 1.39 2.91 2.08
N PHE A 29 2.07 4.03 1.85
CA PHE A 29 2.85 4.72 2.90
C PHE A 29 1.96 5.23 4.04
N SER A 30 0.77 5.74 3.73
CA SER A 30 -0.22 6.16 4.73
C SER A 30 -0.66 4.98 5.59
N PHE A 31 -0.97 3.83 4.98
CA PHE A 31 -1.28 2.61 5.73
C PHE A 31 -0.14 2.22 6.65
N ASN A 32 1.10 2.18 6.15
CA ASN A 32 2.24 1.81 6.98
C ASN A 32 2.45 2.79 8.16
N SER A 33 2.25 4.09 7.91
CA SER A 33 2.28 5.14 8.95
C SER A 33 1.18 4.92 9.99
N SER A 34 -0.03 4.53 9.56
CA SER A 34 -1.14 4.26 10.48
C SER A 34 -0.87 3.06 11.39
N LEU A 35 -0.16 2.04 10.89
CA LEU A 35 0.29 0.91 11.68
C LEU A 35 1.32 1.36 12.73
N LYS A 36 2.28 2.24 12.37
CA LYS A 36 3.24 2.81 13.34
C LYS A 36 2.54 3.62 14.43
N LEU A 37 1.57 4.46 14.06
CA LEU A 37 0.78 5.22 15.01
C LEU A 37 0.03 4.30 15.99
N PHE A 38 -0.55 3.20 15.50
CA PHE A 38 -1.19 2.22 16.37
C PHE A 38 -0.17 1.52 17.25
N HIS A 39 0.93 1.02 16.67
CA HIS A 39 2.05 0.33 17.33
C HIS A 39 2.60 1.09 18.54
N TRP A 40 2.77 2.41 18.46
CA TRP A 40 3.21 3.24 19.58
C TRP A 40 2.15 3.40 20.68
N SER A 41 0.87 3.32 20.32
CA SER A 41 -0.25 3.52 21.24
C SER A 41 -0.79 2.24 21.88
N VAL A 42 -0.26 1.06 21.51
CA VAL A 42 -0.76 -0.24 21.97
C VAL A 42 -0.62 -0.38 23.49
N THR A 43 -1.72 -0.73 24.15
CA THR A 43 -1.80 -0.97 25.60
C THR A 43 -2.76 -2.12 25.90
N GLY A 44 -2.85 -2.54 27.18
CA GLY A 44 -3.75 -3.62 27.63
C GLY A 44 -3.19 -5.04 27.46
N THR A 45 -4.06 -6.04 27.58
CA THR A 45 -3.70 -7.46 27.46
C THR A 45 -3.16 -7.78 26.08
N GLY A 46 -2.04 -8.52 26.04
CA GLY A 46 -1.37 -8.89 24.79
C GLY A 46 -0.66 -7.73 24.08
N SER A 47 -0.50 -6.57 24.74
CA SER A 47 0.08 -5.36 24.15
C SER A 47 1.47 -5.58 23.57
N TYR A 48 2.35 -6.28 24.29
CA TYR A 48 3.71 -6.58 23.82
C TYR A 48 3.69 -7.41 22.54
N ALA A 49 2.89 -8.49 22.51
CA ALA A 49 2.79 -9.34 21.33
C ALA A 49 2.19 -8.58 20.13
N LYS A 50 1.19 -7.72 20.36
CA LYS A 50 0.63 -6.83 19.31
C LYS A 50 1.66 -5.83 18.81
N HIS A 51 2.44 -5.24 19.71
CA HIS A 51 3.50 -4.30 19.38
C HIS A 51 4.56 -4.95 18.47
N MET A 52 5.01 -6.16 18.81
CA MET A 52 5.96 -6.94 18.00
C MET A 52 5.36 -7.36 16.65
N ALA A 53 4.11 -7.83 16.63
CA ALA A 53 3.44 -8.24 15.40
C ALA A 53 3.29 -7.07 14.41
N LEU A 54 2.98 -5.87 14.92
CA LEU A 54 2.91 -4.65 14.12
C LEU A 54 4.29 -4.22 13.63
N ASP A 55 5.32 -4.28 14.49
CA ASP A 55 6.67 -3.87 14.11
C ASP A 55 7.23 -4.72 12.97
N GLU A 56 7.06 -6.03 13.07
CA GLU A 56 7.44 -6.98 12.02
C GLU A 56 6.69 -6.71 10.71
N ALA A 57 5.36 -6.53 10.78
CA ALA A 57 4.58 -6.24 9.58
C ALA A 57 4.98 -4.91 8.93
N ILE A 58 5.28 -3.88 9.72
CA ILE A 58 5.70 -2.57 9.20
C ILE A 58 7.02 -2.68 8.44
N ALA A 59 7.98 -3.46 8.94
CA ALA A 59 9.25 -3.69 8.27
C ALA A 59 9.04 -4.39 6.91
N SER A 60 8.28 -5.49 6.88
CA SER A 60 7.99 -6.23 5.64
C SER A 60 7.21 -5.38 4.63
N LEU A 61 6.19 -4.64 5.09
CA LEU A 61 5.40 -3.77 4.21
C LEU A 61 6.26 -2.63 3.64
N LEU A 62 7.14 -2.03 4.45
CA LEU A 62 8.00 -0.94 3.98
C LEU A 62 8.97 -1.39 2.88
N ASP A 63 9.58 -2.58 3.03
CA ASP A 63 10.44 -3.17 2.00
C ASP A 63 9.69 -3.36 0.67
N VAL A 64 8.47 -3.91 0.75
CA VAL A 64 7.63 -4.12 -0.44
C VAL A 64 7.19 -2.80 -1.07
N ILE A 65 6.86 -1.79 -0.27
CA ILE A 65 6.49 -0.44 -0.75
C ILE A 65 7.65 0.18 -1.52
N ASP A 66 8.87 0.07 -1.02
CA ASP A 66 10.06 0.59 -1.68
C ASP A 66 10.28 -0.11 -3.02
N ARG A 67 10.26 -1.46 -3.02
CA ARG A 67 10.38 -2.28 -4.24
C ARG A 67 9.36 -1.91 -5.31
N ILE A 68 8.06 -1.80 -4.97
CA ILE A 68 7.04 -1.43 -5.97
C ILE A 68 7.21 0.01 -6.44
N THR A 69 7.61 0.92 -5.56
CA THR A 69 7.82 2.33 -5.90
C THR A 69 8.97 2.48 -6.88
N GLU A 70 10.16 1.97 -6.57
CA GLU A 70 11.33 2.06 -7.45
C GLU A 70 11.11 1.38 -8.79
N THR A 71 10.51 0.18 -8.77
CA THR A 71 10.15 -0.55 -10.00
C THR A 71 9.20 0.28 -10.87
N THR A 72 8.24 0.94 -10.26
CA THR A 72 7.26 1.77 -10.97
C THR A 72 7.93 3.00 -11.58
N PHE A 73 8.77 3.72 -10.84
CA PHE A 73 9.54 4.86 -11.38
C PHE A 73 10.37 4.46 -12.59
N ALA A 74 10.97 3.26 -12.57
CA ALA A 74 11.75 2.75 -13.70
C ALA A 74 10.89 2.51 -14.97
N LEU A 75 9.61 2.16 -14.81
CA LEU A 75 8.71 1.86 -15.92
C LEU A 75 8.00 3.10 -16.48
N VAL A 76 7.51 3.98 -15.61
CA VAL A 76 6.59 5.07 -15.98
C VAL A 76 7.22 6.46 -15.86
N GLY A 77 8.46 6.54 -15.36
CA GLY A 77 9.16 7.79 -15.07
C GLY A 77 8.68 8.44 -13.77
N ASP A 78 8.93 9.74 -13.65
CA ASP A 78 8.67 10.48 -12.41
C ASP A 78 7.18 10.47 -12.02
N LEU A 79 6.93 10.12 -10.76
CA LEU A 79 5.61 10.19 -10.13
C LEU A 79 5.57 11.30 -9.07
N GLN A 80 4.47 12.06 -9.08
CA GLN A 80 4.19 13.06 -8.06
C GLN A 80 3.42 12.43 -6.91
N ILE A 81 4.13 11.69 -6.05
CA ILE A 81 3.54 11.01 -4.89
C ILE A 81 3.30 12.02 -3.77
N ALA A 82 2.10 11.97 -3.19
CA ALA A 82 1.75 12.69 -1.97
C ALA A 82 1.23 11.68 -0.94
N ILE A 83 1.83 11.66 0.25
CA ILE A 83 1.35 10.83 1.36
C ILE A 83 0.25 11.62 2.08
N PRO A 84 -0.99 11.11 2.16
CA PRO A 84 -2.07 11.81 2.84
C PRO A 84 -1.84 11.89 4.35
N GLU A 85 -2.52 12.84 5.01
CA GLU A 85 -2.52 12.91 6.48
C GLU A 85 -3.09 11.61 7.06
N THR A 86 -2.30 10.98 7.92
CA THR A 86 -2.64 9.69 8.53
C THR A 86 -2.97 9.84 10.02
N LYS A 87 -3.99 9.11 10.47
CA LYS A 87 -4.41 9.07 11.88
C LYS A 87 -4.33 7.66 12.44
N THR A 88 -4.21 7.55 13.77
CA THR A 88 -4.27 6.25 14.45
C THR A 88 -5.63 5.59 14.21
N PRO A 89 -5.70 4.36 13.68
CA PRO A 89 -6.96 3.66 13.49
C PRO A 89 -7.57 3.27 14.85
N LYS A 90 -8.90 3.23 14.94
CA LYS A 90 -9.61 2.79 16.16
C LYS A 90 -9.64 1.27 16.29
N ASP A 91 -9.73 0.58 15.16
CA ASP A 91 -9.76 -0.88 15.06
C ASP A 91 -8.69 -1.31 14.05
N ILE A 92 -7.59 -1.84 14.56
CA ILE A 92 -6.44 -2.23 13.75
C ILE A 92 -6.73 -3.46 12.87
N VAL A 93 -7.59 -4.38 13.32
CA VAL A 93 -7.93 -5.58 12.56
C VAL A 93 -8.79 -5.19 11.38
N LYS A 94 -9.85 -4.40 11.62
CA LYS A 94 -10.71 -3.90 10.55
C LYS A 94 -9.91 -3.04 9.57
N HIS A 95 -9.05 -2.14 10.07
CA HIS A 95 -8.21 -1.29 9.24
C HIS A 95 -7.30 -2.10 8.31
N ALA A 96 -6.62 -3.12 8.83
CA ALA A 96 -5.78 -4.01 8.03
C ALA A 96 -6.59 -4.83 7.00
N SER A 97 -7.77 -5.35 7.38
CA SER A 97 -8.61 -6.11 6.45
C SER A 97 -9.23 -5.24 5.36
N ASP A 98 -9.63 -4.02 5.69
CA ASP A 98 -10.15 -3.06 4.70
C ASP A 98 -9.04 -2.69 3.72
N PHE A 99 -7.81 -2.48 4.22
CA PHE A 99 -6.68 -2.13 3.37
C PHE A 99 -6.22 -3.27 2.47
N TYR A 100 -6.29 -4.53 2.93
CA TYR A 100 -6.09 -5.70 2.06
C TYR A 100 -7.00 -5.64 0.83
N ASN A 101 -8.30 -5.39 1.04
CA ASN A 101 -9.27 -5.29 -0.05
C ASN A 101 -9.03 -4.07 -0.94
N TYR A 102 -8.54 -2.97 -0.36
CA TYR A 102 -8.11 -1.79 -1.11
C TYR A 102 -6.95 -2.13 -2.06
N VAL A 103 -5.93 -2.85 -1.59
CA VAL A 103 -4.80 -3.30 -2.42
C VAL A 103 -5.29 -4.20 -3.55
N GLU A 104 -6.11 -5.21 -3.23
CA GLU A 104 -6.66 -6.14 -4.22
C GLU A 104 -7.41 -5.40 -5.34
N LYS A 105 -8.24 -4.42 -4.97
CA LYS A 105 -9.03 -3.64 -5.95
C LYS A 105 -8.17 -2.83 -6.91
N HIS A 106 -6.97 -2.42 -6.51
CA HIS A 106 -6.11 -1.53 -7.30
C HIS A 106 -4.90 -2.26 -7.90
N ARG A 107 -4.78 -3.59 -7.71
CA ARG A 107 -3.68 -4.38 -8.27
C ARG A 107 -3.51 -4.20 -9.78
N ASP A 108 -4.62 -4.02 -10.51
CA ASP A 108 -4.61 -3.84 -11.97
C ASP A 108 -3.93 -2.54 -12.44
N LEU A 109 -3.56 -1.63 -11.53
CA LEU A 109 -2.69 -0.50 -11.83
C LEU A 109 -1.27 -0.93 -12.24
N PHE A 110 -0.87 -2.16 -11.92
CA PHE A 110 0.49 -2.69 -12.12
C PHE A 110 0.48 -3.94 -13.02
N PRO A 111 0.18 -3.83 -14.32
CA PRO A 111 -0.15 -4.98 -15.16
C PRO A 111 0.99 -5.98 -15.37
N GLU A 112 2.24 -5.61 -15.07
CA GLU A 112 3.40 -6.48 -15.24
C GLU A 112 3.41 -7.61 -14.20
N ALA A 113 3.69 -8.84 -14.64
CA ALA A 113 3.70 -10.01 -13.76
C ALA A 113 4.66 -9.88 -12.57
N PHE A 114 5.81 -9.23 -12.75
CA PHE A 114 6.75 -8.99 -11.64
C PHE A 114 6.22 -7.93 -10.66
N SER A 115 5.51 -6.90 -11.14
CA SER A 115 4.89 -5.90 -10.27
C SER A 115 3.74 -6.52 -9.47
N GLN A 116 2.94 -7.38 -10.12
CA GLN A 116 1.92 -8.19 -9.44
C GLN A 116 2.53 -9.06 -8.34
N SER A 117 3.65 -9.74 -8.62
CA SER A 117 4.34 -10.54 -7.61
C SER A 117 4.83 -9.70 -6.41
N ILE A 118 5.23 -8.45 -6.62
CA ILE A 118 5.59 -7.55 -5.50
C ILE A 118 4.33 -7.19 -4.70
N ILE A 119 3.19 -6.96 -5.35
CA ILE A 119 1.90 -6.73 -4.67
C ILE A 119 1.44 -7.98 -3.90
N ASP A 120 1.67 -9.18 -4.42
CA ASP A 120 1.38 -10.44 -3.73
C ASP A 120 2.15 -10.51 -2.39
N ASP A 121 3.44 -10.14 -2.37
CA ASP A 121 4.25 -10.04 -1.14
C ASP A 121 3.63 -9.05 -0.13
N TYR A 122 3.07 -7.93 -0.63
CA TYR A 122 2.40 -6.92 0.22
C TYR A 122 1.14 -7.48 0.88
N GLN A 123 0.32 -8.17 0.08
CA GLN A 123 -0.92 -8.81 0.54
C GLN A 123 -0.62 -9.95 1.52
N GLU A 124 0.43 -10.74 1.27
CA GLU A 124 0.90 -11.76 2.20
C GLU A 124 1.24 -11.15 3.56
N ALA A 125 2.03 -10.08 3.59
CA ALA A 125 2.41 -9.41 4.83
C ALA A 125 1.19 -8.91 5.63
N ILE A 126 0.17 -8.36 4.95
CA ILE A 126 -1.10 -7.99 5.61
C ILE A 126 -1.83 -9.23 6.15
N GLN A 127 -1.88 -10.33 5.38
CA GLN A 127 -2.55 -11.56 5.79
C GLN A 127 -1.88 -12.19 7.02
N GLN A 128 -0.54 -12.18 7.07
CA GLN A 128 0.23 -12.62 8.23
C GLN A 128 -0.01 -11.72 9.45
N LEU A 129 -0.07 -10.40 9.26
CA LEU A 129 -0.45 -9.46 10.33
C LEU A 129 -1.84 -9.76 10.88
N LEU A 130 -2.84 -9.95 10.01
CA LEU A 130 -4.20 -10.29 10.41
C LEU A 130 -4.26 -11.58 11.22
N TYR A 131 -3.56 -12.62 10.77
CA TYR A 131 -3.44 -13.88 11.53
C TYR A 131 -2.93 -13.66 12.95
N ARG A 132 -1.87 -12.84 13.11
CA ARG A 132 -1.30 -12.51 14.41
C ARG A 132 -2.28 -11.72 15.26
N LEU A 133 -2.85 -10.62 14.73
CA LEU A 133 -3.72 -9.73 15.49
C LEU A 133 -4.99 -10.43 16.01
N VAL A 134 -5.60 -11.32 15.22
CA VAL A 134 -6.83 -12.06 15.61
C VAL A 134 -6.54 -13.06 16.74
N ARG A 135 -5.33 -13.62 16.81
CA ARG A 135 -4.93 -14.60 17.83
C ARG A 135 -4.42 -13.99 19.13
N LEU A 136 -4.22 -12.68 19.16
CA LEU A 136 -3.72 -11.93 20.31
C LEU A 136 -4.83 -11.23 21.11
N GLN A 137 -6.09 -11.61 20.84
CA GLN A 137 -7.27 -11.15 21.58
C GLN A 137 -7.49 -11.98 22.84
#